data_AF-A0A9W6VAL4-F1
#
_entry.id   AF-A0A9W6VAL4-F1
#
_cell.length_a   1.000
_cell.length_b   1.000
_cell.length_c   1.000
_cell.angle_alpha   90.00
_cell.angle_beta   90.00
_cell.angle_gamma   90.00
#
_symmetry.space_group_name_H-M   'P 1'
#
loop_
_entity.id
_entity.type
_entity.pdbx_description
1 polymer ?
#
loop_
_entity_poly.entity_id
_entity_poly.type
_entity_poly.pdbx_seq_one_letter_code
_entity_poly.pdbx_strand_id
1 'polypeptide(L)' 'MVLRLIEAGHTPSEAEGWARARSTFAGVDERGLTVWAGYVAGLWTHIAVSNGQGSARRARLDRDYVRWRLDRA' A
#
# COMPACT_ATOMS: atom_id res chain seq x y z
N MET A 1 6.40 -0.85 -3.80
CA MET A 1 6.49 -0.09 -5.07
C MET A 1 5.21 0.69 -5.35
N VAL A 2 4.03 0.07 -5.22
CA VAL A 2 2.71 0.72 -5.28
C VAL A 2 2.65 2.03 -4.49
N LEU A 3 3.01 2.00 -3.19
CA LEU A 3 3.04 3.21 -2.35
C LEU A 3 3.96 4.32 -2.88
N ARG A 4 5.07 3.98 -3.54
CA ARG A 4 5.98 4.98 -4.14
C ARG A 4 5.37 5.61 -5.39
N LEU A 5 4.61 4.84 -6.18
CA LEU A 5 3.89 5.36 -7.35
C LEU A 5 2.72 6.26 -6.93
N ILE A 6 1.99 5.86 -5.90
CA ILE A 6 0.94 6.70 -5.30
C ILE A 6 1.55 8.00 -4.75
N GLU A 7 2.69 7.90 -4.06
CA GLU A 7 3.44 9.06 -3.58
C GLU A 7 3.95 9.97 -4.71
N ALA A 8 4.15 9.43 -5.91
CA ALA A 8 4.52 10.17 -7.12
C ALA A 8 3.30 10.75 -7.88
N GLY A 9 2.07 10.51 -7.41
CA GLY A 9 0.84 11.09 -7.98
C GLY A 9 -0.01 10.13 -8.81
N HIS A 10 0.38 8.86 -8.94
CA HIS A 10 -0.45 7.87 -9.62
C HIS A 10 -1.62 7.43 -8.74
N THR A 11 -2.74 7.06 -9.36
CA THR A 11 -3.87 6.48 -8.61
C THR A 11 -3.50 5.07 -8.09
N PRO A 12 -4.16 4.59 -7.01
CA PRO A 12 -3.97 3.22 -6.53
C PRO A 12 -4.18 2.16 -7.61
N SER A 13 -5.17 2.35 -8.49
CA SER A 13 -5.48 1.41 -9.58
C SER A 13 -4.36 1.36 -10.64
N GLU A 14 -3.82 2.51 -11.05
CA GLU A 14 -2.70 2.56 -12.00
C GLU A 14 -1.44 1.94 -11.40
N ALA A 15 -1.16 2.25 -10.13
CA ALA A 15 -0.01 1.74 -9.41
C ALA A 15 -0.07 0.21 -9.25
N GLU A 16 -1.24 -0.35 -8.95
CA GLU A 16 -1.44 -1.80 -8.92
C GLU A 16 -1.38 -2.44 -10.32
N GLY A 17 -2.03 -1.84 -11.33
CA GLY A 17 -1.98 -2.34 -12.70
C GLY A 17 -0.55 -2.44 -13.22
N TRP A 18 0.26 -1.41 -12.95
CA TRP A 18 1.70 -1.43 -13.22
C TRP A 18 2.43 -2.54 -12.45
N ALA A 19 2.07 -2.79 -11.19
CA ALA A 19 2.70 -3.82 -10.38
C ALA A 19 2.36 -5.23 -10.90
N ARG A 20 1.10 -5.48 -11.26
CA ARG A 20 0.61 -6.76 -11.80
C ARG A 20 1.18 -7.09 -13.17
N ALA A 21 1.46 -6.07 -13.99
CA ALA A 21 2.12 -6.25 -15.27
C ALA A 21 3.55 -6.81 -15.16
N ARG A 22 4.12 -6.90 -13.95
CA ARG A 22 5.41 -7.55 -13.68
C ARG A 22 5.18 -9.01 -13.30
N SER A 23 5.91 -9.92 -13.94
CA SER A 23 5.77 -11.38 -13.77
C SER A 23 5.82 -11.84 -12.31
N THR A 24 6.58 -11.16 -11.45
CA THR A 24 6.70 -11.47 -10.02
C THR A 24 5.41 -11.27 -9.22
N PHE A 25 4.44 -10.47 -9.72
CA PHE A 25 3.21 -10.12 -9.00
C PHE A 25 1.93 -10.47 -9.76
N ALA A 26 2.03 -11.14 -10.91
CA ALA A 26 0.90 -11.42 -11.79
C ALA A 26 -0.15 -12.37 -11.18
N GLY A 27 0.24 -13.23 -10.23
CA GLY A 27 -0.63 -14.23 -9.60
C GLY A 27 -1.05 -13.92 -8.16
N VAL A 28 -0.89 -12.68 -7.70
CA VAL A 28 -1.22 -12.32 -6.32
C VAL A 28 -2.74 -12.25 -6.15
N ASP A 29 -3.26 -13.07 -5.23
CA ASP A 29 -4.66 -13.07 -4.81
C ASP A 29 -5.09 -11.72 -4.19
N GLU A 30 -6.29 -11.26 -4.52
CA GLU A 30 -6.82 -9.97 -4.07
C GLU A 30 -6.99 -9.92 -2.55
N ARG A 31 -7.50 -10.98 -1.95
CA ARG A 31 -7.73 -11.02 -0.51
C ARG A 31 -6.40 -11.03 0.23
N GLY A 32 -5.45 -11.85 -0.22
CA GLY A 32 -4.08 -11.90 0.29
C GLY A 32 -3.39 -10.54 0.20
N LEU A 33 -3.53 -9.83 -0.92
CA LEU A 33 -2.95 -8.51 -1.10
C LEU A 33 -3.57 -7.47 -0.17
N THR A 34 -4.88 -7.49 0.04
CA THR A 34 -5.56 -6.59 0.99
C THR A 34 -5.09 -6.84 2.42
N VAL A 35 -5.01 -8.11 2.86
CA VAL A 35 -4.51 -8.46 4.19
C VAL A 35 -3.05 -8.03 4.37
N TRP A 36 -2.21 -8.30 3.39
CA TRP A 36 -0.81 -7.89 3.41
C TRP A 36 -0.66 -6.36 3.46
N ALA A 37 -1.43 -5.62 2.65
CA ALA A 37 -1.44 -4.16 2.70
C ALA A 37 -1.85 -3.64 4.08
N GLY A 38 -2.89 -4.24 4.69
CA GLY A 38 -3.32 -3.92 6.06
C GLY A 38 -2.20 -4.13 7.10
N TYR A 39 -1.45 -5.23 6.99
CA TYR A 39 -0.29 -5.49 7.84
C TYR A 39 0.79 -4.41 7.67
N VAL A 40 1.14 -4.03 6.44
CA VAL A 40 2.17 -3.01 6.16
C VAL A 40 1.74 -1.62 6.65
N ALA A 41 0.44 -1.29 6.54
CA ALA A 41 -0.08 -0.04 7.09
C ALA A 41 0.02 0.01 8.63
N GLY A 42 -0.22 -1.12 9.30
CA GLY A 42 0.00 -1.27 10.74
C GLY A 42 1.47 -1.11 11.12
N LEU A 43 2.38 -1.73 10.37
CA LEU A 43 3.82 -1.63 10.56
C LEU A 43 4.30 -0.17 10.43
N TRP A 44 3.91 0.55 9.37
CA TRP A 44 4.30 1.95 9.21
C TRP A 44 3.71 2.84 10.29
N THR A 45 2.48 2.56 10.74
CA THR A 45 1.86 3.27 11.85
C THR A 45 2.65 3.05 13.14
N HIS A 46 3.04 1.82 13.44
CA HIS A 46 3.89 1.52 14.59
C HIS A 46 5.23 2.26 14.52
N ILE A 47 5.93 2.20 13.39
CA ILE A 47 7.21 2.92 13.19
C ILE A 47 7.01 4.44 13.32
N ALA A 48 5.89 4.98 12.85
CA ALA A 48 5.56 6.41 12.97
C ALA A 48 5.39 6.85 14.42
N VAL A 49 4.73 6.03 15.24
CA VAL A 49 4.50 6.34 16.66
C VAL A 49 5.76 6.09 17.49
N SER A 50 6.55 5.06 17.18
CA SER A 50 7.70 4.66 17.99
C SER A 50 9.00 5.40 17.67
N ASN A 51 9.25 5.76 16.39
CA ASN A 51 10.58 6.21 15.96
C ASN A 51 10.60 7.60 15.26
N GLY A 52 9.45 8.22 14.98
CA GLY A 52 9.30 9.62 14.59
C GLY A 52 9.87 10.09 13.22
N GLN A 53 10.76 9.34 12.56
CA GLN A 53 11.48 9.78 11.36
C GLN A 53 10.77 9.38 10.05
N GLY A 54 10.09 10.33 9.39
CA GLY A 54 9.59 10.20 7.99
C GLY A 54 8.50 9.15 7.74
N SER A 55 8.18 8.34 8.73
CA SER A 55 7.22 7.23 8.71
C SER A 55 5.77 7.69 8.81
N ALA A 56 5.49 8.87 9.38
CA ALA A 56 4.12 9.38 9.48
C ALA A 56 3.46 9.63 8.10
N ARG A 57 4.23 10.09 7.11
CA ARG A 57 3.74 10.26 5.73
C ARG A 57 3.44 8.91 5.09
N ARG A 58 4.36 7.94 5.23
CA ARG A 58 4.15 6.57 4.73
C ARG A 58 2.95 5.91 5.40
N ALA A 59 2.81 6.04 6.71
CA ALA A 59 1.69 5.50 7.47
C ALA A 59 0.33 6.07 7.05
N ARG A 60 0.27 7.36 6.67
CA ARG A 60 -0.95 7.95 6.10
C ARG A 60 -1.23 7.37 4.71
N LEU A 61 -0.25 7.43 3.83
CA LEU A 61 -0.39 6.98 2.44
C LEU A 61 -0.78 5.49 2.35
N ASP A 62 -0.22 4.65 3.21
CA ASP A 62 -0.54 3.23 3.24
C ASP A 62 -1.93 2.96 3.83
N ARG A 63 -2.38 3.71 4.84
CA ARG A 63 -3.76 3.63 5.34
C ARG A 63 -4.79 4.04 4.29
N ASP A 64 -4.49 5.09 3.52
CA ASP A 64 -5.38 5.55 2.45
C ASP A 64 -5.47 4.51 1.33
N TYR A 65 -4.34 3.88 0.98
CA TYR A 65 -4.31 2.75 0.04
C TYR A 65 -5.13 1.54 0.54
N VAL A 66 -4.96 1.16 1.81
CA VAL A 66 -5.72 0.05 2.41
C VAL A 66 -7.21 0.34 2.43
N ARG A 67 -7.63 1.56 2.79
CA ARG A 67 -9.03 1.98 2.73
C ARG A 67 -9.61 1.84 1.33
N TRP A 68 -8.90 2.36 0.33
CA TRP A 68 -9.30 2.21 -1.07
C TRP A 68 -9.45 0.73 -1.49
N ARG A 69 -8.59 -0.18 -1.01
CA ARG A 69 -8.74 -1.62 -1.26
C ARG A 69 -9.95 -2.23 -0.55
N LEU A 70 -10.19 -1.86 0.71
CA LEU A 70 -11.31 -2.37 1.50
C LEU A 70 -12.67 -1.94 0.93
N ASP A 71 -12.76 -0.74 0.36
CA ASP A 71 -13.98 -0.26 -0.29
C ASP A 71 -14.29 -1.00 -1.61
N ARG A 72 -13.37 -1.83 -2.11
CA ARG A 72 -13.47 -2.53 -3.40
C ARG A 72 -13.36 -4.06 -3.31
N ALA A 73 -13.12 -4.60 -2.11
CA ALA A 73 -13.00 -6.03 -1.83
C ALA A 73 -14.36 -6.61 -1.43
#